data_AF-A0A5J6GGR3-F1
#
_entry.id   AF-A0A5J6GGR3-F1
#
_cell.length_a   1.000
_cell.length_b   1.000
_cell.length_c   1.000
_cell.angle_alpha   90.00
_cell.angle_beta   90.00
_cell.angle_gamma   90.00
#
_symmetry.space_group_name_H-M   'P 1'
#
loop_
_entity.id
_entity.type
_entity.pdbx_description
1 polymer ?
#
loop_
_entity_poly.entity_id
_entity_poly.type
_entity_poly.pdbx_seq_one_letter_code
_entity_poly.pdbx_strand_id
1 'polypeptide(L)'
;MTPCIECADTATRRGRCEVHDAQYEARPSLRSRRSRSRRRAKRHDAAARLRRRIQERGHAWCDWCLGDFPADVVDVDHVRPLAMGGTDTSGNVQVLCRGCHQLKTSTEFGTNNRRPGSS
;
A
#
# COMPACT_ATOMS: atom_id res chain seq x y z
N MET A 1 23.32 26.84 17.90
CA MET A 1 22.80 25.56 18.44
C MET A 1 21.47 25.84 19.10
N THR A 2 20.41 25.12 18.72
CA THR A 2 19.08 25.33 19.32
C THR A 2 19.00 24.56 20.64
N PRO A 3 18.62 25.19 21.75
CA PRO A 3 18.42 24.48 23.01
C PRO A 3 17.24 23.52 22.91
N CYS A 4 17.25 22.48 23.74
CA CYS A 4 16.12 21.61 23.94
C CYS A 4 14.92 22.42 24.46
N ILE A 5 13.71 22.08 24.03
CA ILE A 5 12.49 22.73 24.52
C ILE A 5 12.15 22.42 25.99
N GLU A 6 12.82 21.44 26.59
CA GLU A 6 12.55 20.89 27.93
C GLU A 6 13.78 21.03 28.86
N CYS A 7 14.98 21.35 28.34
CA CYS A 7 16.18 21.60 29.14
C CYS A 7 17.20 22.52 28.42
N ALA A 8 18.30 22.84 29.09
CA ALA A 8 19.37 23.67 28.52
C ALA A 8 20.30 22.92 27.53
N ASP A 9 20.18 21.60 27.40
CA ASP A 9 21.03 20.82 26.49
C ASP A 9 20.77 21.17 25.02
N THR A 10 21.73 20.85 24.15
CA THR A 10 21.57 21.05 22.72
C THR A 10 20.55 20.07 22.13
N ALA A 11 19.59 20.59 21.38
CA ALA A 11 18.61 19.77 20.68
C ALA A 11 19.27 18.95 19.56
N THR A 12 18.98 17.66 19.51
CA THR A 12 19.48 16.72 18.50
C THR A 12 18.39 16.34 17.50
N ARG A 13 17.13 16.27 17.94
CA ARG A 13 15.99 15.87 17.08
C ARG A 13 14.71 16.56 17.50
N ARG A 14 13.96 17.12 16.54
CA ARG A 14 12.62 17.71 16.75
C ARG A 14 12.58 18.72 17.92
N GLY A 15 13.66 19.50 18.08
CA GLY A 15 13.79 20.48 19.16
C GLY A 15 14.03 19.89 20.55
N ARG A 16 14.32 18.59 20.67
CA ARG A 16 14.66 17.92 21.93
C ARG A 16 16.08 17.36 21.93
N CYS A 17 16.71 17.30 23.09
CA CYS A 17 17.90 16.47 23.30
C CYS A 17 17.52 14.98 23.23
N GLU A 18 18.49 14.08 23.16
CA GLU A 18 18.25 12.65 23.00
C GLU A 18 17.40 12.05 24.14
N VAL A 19 17.63 12.50 25.37
CA VAL A 19 16.89 12.06 26.56
C VAL A 19 15.42 12.49 26.48
N HIS A 20 15.15 13.77 26.21
CA HIS A 20 13.79 14.26 26.13
C HIS A 20 13.05 13.75 24.88
N ASP A 21 13.74 13.52 23.75
CA ASP A 21 13.16 12.86 22.58
C ASP A 21 12.74 11.43 22.94
N ALA A 22 13.59 10.65 23.62
CA ALA A 22 13.27 9.30 24.05
C ALA A 22 12.08 9.26 25.03
N GLN A 23 12.04 10.16 26.02
CA GLN A 23 10.93 10.28 26.97
C GLN A 23 9.63 10.66 26.26
N TYR A 24 9.69 11.65 25.36
CA TYR A 24 8.56 12.04 24.53
C TYR A 24 8.04 10.83 23.74
N GLU A 25 8.93 10.11 23.06
CA GLU A 25 8.59 8.93 22.27
C GLU A 25 8.05 7.76 23.10
N ALA A 26 8.39 7.69 24.39
CA ALA A 26 7.90 6.72 25.33
C ALA A 26 6.48 7.00 25.87
N ARG A 27 5.93 8.22 25.67
CA ARG A 27 4.62 8.61 26.21
C ARG A 27 3.51 7.64 25.76
N PRO A 28 2.63 7.17 26.68
CA PRO A 28 1.57 6.21 26.36
C PRO A 28 0.63 6.67 25.22
N SER A 29 0.34 7.97 25.15
CA SER A 29 -0.49 8.55 24.08
C SER A 29 0.15 8.39 22.69
N LEU A 30 1.47 8.57 22.56
CA LEU A 30 2.19 8.41 21.30
C LEU A 30 2.37 6.93 20.94
N ARG A 31 2.70 6.09 21.92
CA ARG A 31 2.75 4.63 21.73
C ARG A 31 1.42 4.07 21.25
N SER A 32 0.31 4.49 21.86
CA SER A 32 -1.04 4.06 21.45
C SER A 32 -1.43 4.59 20.06
N ARG A 33 -1.09 5.85 19.73
CA ARG A 33 -1.29 6.42 18.38
C ARG A 33 -0.53 5.63 17.33
N ARG A 34 0.74 5.30 17.57
CA ARG A 34 1.57 4.47 16.67
C ARG A 34 0.99 3.07 16.50
N SER A 35 0.59 2.42 17.59
CA SER A 35 -0.08 1.11 17.54
C SER A 35 -1.34 1.13 16.67
N ARG A 36 -2.19 2.16 16.83
CA ARG A 36 -3.37 2.34 15.97
C ARG A 36 -2.99 2.57 14.50
N SER A 37 -1.99 3.39 14.24
CA SER A 37 -1.48 3.64 12.88
C SER A 37 -0.98 2.35 12.22
N ARG A 38 -0.16 1.55 12.94
CA ARG A 38 0.34 0.26 12.46
C ARG A 38 -0.79 -0.73 12.19
N ARG A 39 -1.81 -0.78 13.07
CA ARG A 39 -2.99 -1.63 12.85
C ARG A 39 -3.78 -1.22 11.61
N ARG A 40 -3.94 0.08 11.36
CA ARG A 40 -4.58 0.61 10.15
C ARG A 40 -3.78 0.26 8.91
N ALA A 41 -2.47 0.49 8.91
CA ALA A 41 -1.58 0.11 7.82
C ALA A 41 -1.67 -1.39 7.53
N LYS A 42 -1.64 -2.25 8.56
CA LYS A 42 -1.81 -3.71 8.40
C LYS A 42 -3.20 -4.07 7.83
N ARG A 43 -4.26 -3.31 8.11
CA ARG A 43 -5.57 -3.57 7.49
C ARG A 43 -5.55 -3.24 5.99
N HIS A 44 -4.86 -2.17 5.62
CA HIS A 44 -4.66 -1.68 4.26
C HIS A 44 -3.36 -2.20 3.64
N ASP A 45 -3.19 -3.52 3.70
CA ASP A 45 -2.02 -4.25 3.19
C ASP A 45 -2.48 -5.55 2.49
N ALA A 46 -3.70 -5.55 1.97
CA ALA A 46 -4.29 -6.75 1.39
C ALA A 46 -3.61 -7.12 0.06
N ALA A 47 -3.38 -6.12 -0.80
CA ALA A 47 -2.76 -6.33 -2.09
C ALA A 47 -1.33 -6.89 -1.95
N ALA A 48 -0.51 -6.30 -1.07
CA ALA A 48 0.86 -6.77 -0.89
C ALA A 48 0.92 -8.16 -0.22
N ARG A 49 0.02 -8.45 0.73
CA ARG A 49 -0.11 -9.81 1.28
C ARG A 49 -0.49 -10.83 0.22
N LEU A 50 -1.45 -10.51 -0.64
CA LEU A 50 -1.86 -11.40 -1.72
C LEU A 50 -0.72 -11.59 -2.72
N ARG A 51 -0.02 -10.52 -3.11
CA ARG A 51 1.15 -10.59 -3.99
C ARG A 51 2.23 -11.50 -3.44
N ARG A 52 2.53 -11.41 -2.13
CA ARG A 52 3.48 -12.31 -1.48
C ARG A 52 3.05 -13.77 -1.54
N ARG A 53 1.78 -14.08 -1.27
CA ARG A 53 1.26 -15.47 -1.37
C ARG A 53 1.36 -16.03 -2.79
N ILE A 54 1.08 -15.21 -3.80
CA ILE A 54 1.21 -15.60 -5.21
C ILE A 54 2.68 -15.91 -5.52
N GLN A 55 3.60 -15.07 -5.06
CA GLN A 55 5.04 -15.27 -5.26
C GLN A 55 5.55 -16.54 -4.56
N GLU A 56 5.08 -16.82 -3.34
CA GLU A 56 5.39 -18.04 -2.59
C GLU A 56 4.85 -19.30 -3.29
N ARG A 57 3.66 -19.21 -3.89
CA ARG A 57 3.03 -20.31 -4.64
C ARG A 57 3.63 -20.52 -6.05
N GLY A 58 4.19 -19.46 -6.65
CA GLY A 58 4.75 -19.46 -8.00
C GLY A 58 3.73 -19.37 -9.14
N HIS A 59 2.43 -19.47 -8.84
CA HIS A 59 1.33 -19.32 -9.79
C HIS A 59 0.06 -18.82 -9.09
N ALA A 60 -0.88 -18.28 -9.86
CA ALA A 60 -2.19 -17.91 -9.37
C ALA A 60 -3.24 -17.94 -10.48
N TRP A 61 -4.49 -18.13 -10.06
CA TRP A 61 -5.62 -18.15 -10.97
C TRP A 61 -6.18 -16.75 -11.15
N CYS A 62 -6.48 -16.39 -12.39
CA CYS A 62 -7.14 -15.12 -12.71
C CYS A 62 -8.60 -15.16 -12.26
N ASP A 63 -9.05 -14.17 -11.50
CA ASP A 63 -10.43 -14.11 -10.99
C ASP A 63 -11.46 -13.88 -12.11
N TRP A 64 -11.04 -13.46 -13.30
CA TRP A 64 -11.93 -13.17 -14.43
C TRP A 64 -12.00 -14.30 -15.46
N CYS A 65 -10.84 -14.76 -15.95
CA CYS A 65 -10.80 -15.82 -16.97
C CYS A 65 -10.60 -17.22 -16.39
N LEU A 66 -10.38 -17.34 -15.07
CA LEU A 66 -10.16 -18.60 -14.35
C LEU A 66 -8.96 -19.43 -14.83
N GLY A 67 -8.12 -18.85 -15.69
CA GLY A 67 -6.87 -19.46 -16.15
C GLY A 67 -5.81 -19.45 -15.06
N ASP A 68 -4.95 -20.46 -15.07
CA ASP A 68 -3.77 -20.54 -14.21
C ASP A 68 -2.56 -19.90 -14.89
N PHE A 69 -1.86 -19.04 -14.16
CA PHE A 69 -0.78 -18.24 -14.69
C PHE A 69 0.41 -18.18 -13.72
N PRO A 70 1.65 -18.18 -14.24
CA PRO A 70 2.84 -17.93 -13.44
C PRO A 70 2.79 -16.60 -12.68
N ALA A 71 3.43 -16.55 -11.51
CA ALA A 71 3.38 -15.39 -10.61
C ALA A 71 3.91 -14.08 -11.24
N ASP A 72 4.77 -14.14 -12.25
CA ASP A 72 5.38 -13.01 -12.96
C ASP A 72 4.47 -12.39 -14.04
N VAL A 73 3.39 -13.08 -14.42
CA VAL A 73 2.42 -12.62 -15.44
C VAL A 73 1.03 -12.31 -14.88
N VAL A 74 0.89 -12.31 -13.56
CA VAL A 74 -0.33 -11.91 -12.84
C VAL A 74 -0.08 -10.69 -11.97
N ASP A 75 -1.08 -9.83 -11.92
CA ASP A 75 -1.08 -8.61 -11.12
C ASP A 75 -2.18 -8.69 -10.05
N VAL A 76 -1.94 -8.04 -8.91
CA VAL A 76 -2.94 -7.88 -7.85
C VAL A 76 -3.53 -6.49 -7.98
N ASP A 77 -4.83 -6.44 -8.21
CA ASP A 77 -5.54 -5.22 -8.54
C ASP A 77 -6.72 -4.98 -7.60
N HIS A 78 -7.11 -3.72 -7.40
CA HIS A 78 -8.25 -3.39 -6.55
C HIS A 78 -9.56 -3.49 -7.33
N VAL A 79 -10.55 -4.22 -6.80
CA VAL A 79 -11.87 -4.36 -7.45
C VAL A 79 -12.51 -3.00 -7.68
N ARG A 80 -12.60 -2.18 -6.63
CA ARG A 80 -12.86 -0.74 -6.72
C ARG A 80 -11.52 0.00 -6.57
N PRO A 81 -11.10 0.81 -7.57
CA PRO A 81 -9.85 1.58 -7.47
C PRO A 81 -9.81 2.46 -6.22
N LEU A 82 -8.63 2.60 -5.62
CA LEU A 82 -8.42 3.48 -4.45
C LEU A 82 -8.82 4.93 -4.75
N ALA A 83 -8.54 5.40 -5.98
CA ALA A 83 -8.92 6.74 -6.44
C ALA A 83 -10.45 6.97 -6.46
N MET A 84 -11.23 5.90 -6.59
CA MET A 84 -12.70 5.95 -6.57
C MET A 84 -13.27 5.62 -5.18
N GLY A 85 -12.46 5.66 -4.11
CA GLY A 85 -12.90 5.36 -2.75
C GLY A 85 -12.85 3.86 -2.39
N GLY A 86 -12.13 3.05 -3.16
CA GLY A 86 -11.80 1.68 -2.77
C GLY A 86 -10.91 1.61 -1.53
N THR A 87 -10.87 0.46 -0.89
CA THR A 87 -9.99 0.20 0.26
C THR A 87 -9.03 -0.95 -0.04
N ASP A 88 -7.81 -0.91 0.47
CA ASP A 88 -6.89 -2.05 0.32
C ASP A 88 -7.21 -3.18 1.34
N THR A 89 -8.40 -3.76 1.24
CA THR A 89 -8.86 -4.87 2.09
C THR A 89 -8.96 -6.15 1.29
N SER A 90 -8.96 -7.31 1.98
CA SER A 90 -8.98 -8.62 1.31
C SER A 90 -10.23 -8.84 0.44
N GLY A 91 -11.34 -8.14 0.72
CA GLY A 91 -12.55 -8.21 -0.10
C GLY A 91 -12.56 -7.26 -1.30
N ASN A 92 -11.53 -6.41 -1.47
CA ASN A 92 -11.43 -5.45 -2.56
C ASN A 92 -10.13 -5.64 -3.36
N VAL A 93 -9.49 -6.80 -3.27
CA VAL A 93 -8.31 -7.15 -4.08
C VAL A 93 -8.60 -8.43 -4.86
N GLN A 94 -8.11 -8.49 -6.09
CA GLN A 94 -8.29 -9.62 -7.02
C GLN A 94 -7.00 -9.87 -7.79
N VAL A 95 -6.84 -11.08 -8.31
CA VAL A 95 -5.73 -11.50 -9.18
C VAL A 95 -6.19 -11.43 -10.62
N LEU A 96 -5.47 -10.69 -11.46
CA LEU A 96 -5.75 -10.59 -12.88
C LEU A 96 -4.51 -10.95 -13.69
N CYS A 97 -4.69 -11.73 -14.76
CA CYS A 97 -3.66 -11.85 -15.77
C CYS A 97 -3.53 -10.53 -16.55
N ARG A 98 -2.38 -10.30 -17.21
CA ARG A 98 -2.12 -9.07 -17.98
C ARG A 98 -3.24 -8.70 -18.96
N GLY A 99 -3.83 -9.70 -19.63
CA GLY A 99 -4.94 -9.49 -20.57
C GLY A 99 -6.21 -8.96 -19.89
N CYS A 100 -6.64 -9.61 -18.81
CA CYS A 100 -7.81 -9.17 -18.04
C CYS A 100 -7.57 -7.82 -17.34
N HIS A 101 -6.35 -7.58 -16.85
CA HIS A 101 -5.98 -6.31 -16.22
C HIS A 101 -6.03 -5.13 -17.21
N GLN A 102 -5.53 -5.34 -18.43
CA GLN A 102 -5.63 -4.33 -19.49
C GLN A 102 -7.09 -4.07 -19.90
N LEU A 103 -7.94 -5.11 -19.95
CA LEU A 103 -9.37 -4.97 -20.23
C LEU A 103 -10.06 -4.16 -19.13
N LYS A 104 -9.82 -4.49 -17.86
CA LYS A 104 -10.36 -3.77 -16.70
C LYS A 104 -9.98 -2.30 -16.74
N THR A 105 -8.70 -1.99 -16.94
CA THR A 105 -8.19 -0.62 -17.01
C THR A 105 -8.88 0.17 -18.13
N SER A 106 -9.08 -0.46 -19.29
CA SER A 106 -9.74 0.17 -20.44
C SER A 106 -11.22 0.46 -20.18
N THR A 107 -11.91 -0.44 -19.45
CA THR A 107 -13.32 -0.30 -19.08
C THR A 107 -13.53 0.69 -17.94
N GLU A 108 -12.67 0.69 -16.92
CA GLU A 108 -12.82 1.52 -15.72
C GLU A 108 -12.42 2.98 -15.92
N PHE A 109 -11.42 3.23 -16.77
CA PHE A 109 -10.92 4.58 -17.00
C PHE A 109 -11.42 5.21 -18.29
N GLY A 110 -12.10 4.43 -19.16
CA GLY A 110 -12.49 4.88 -20.49
C GLY A 110 -11.25 5.16 -21.34
N THR A 111 -11.20 4.61 -22.54
CA THR A 111 -10.12 4.90 -23.48
C THR A 111 -10.11 6.36 -23.91
N ASN A 112 -9.42 7.22 -23.16
CA ASN A 112 -8.89 8.48 -23.66
C ASN A 112 -7.37 8.36 -23.69
N ASN A 113 -6.87 7.74 -24.76
CA ASN A 113 -5.58 8.01 -25.42
C ASN A 113 -4.93 6.74 -26.00
N ARG A 114 -5.45 6.27 -27.15
CA ARG A 114 -4.62 5.62 -28.17
C ARG A 114 -4.98 6.25 -29.50
N ARG A 115 -4.22 7.28 -29.90
CA ARG A 115 -4.20 7.73 -31.31
C ARG A 115 -3.73 6.53 -32.14
N PRO A 116 -4.47 6.06 -33.16
CA PRO A 116 -3.93 5.08 -34.07
C PRO A 116 -2.79 5.74 -34.84
N GLY A 117 -1.58 5.21 -34.66
CA GLY A 117 -0.46 5.52 -35.52
C GLY A 117 -0.81 5.09 -36.94
N SER A 118 -0.92 6.08 -37.82
CA SER A 118 -0.88 5.95 -39.26
C SER A 118 0.47 5.34 -39.69
N SER A 119 0.39 4.20 -40.36
CA SER A 119 1.35 3.76 -41.39
C SER A 119 0.58 3.03 -42.46
#